data_AF-A0A3R5UH46-F1
#
_entry.id   AF-A0A3R5UH46-F1
#
_cell.length_a   1.000
_cell.length_b   1.000
_cell.length_c   1.000
_cell.angle_alpha   90.00
_cell.angle_beta   90.00
_cell.angle_gamma   90.00
#
_symmetry.space_group_name_H-M   'P 1'
#
loop_
_entity.id
_entity.type
_entity.pdbx_description
1 polymer ?
#
loop_
_entity_poly.entity_id
_entity_poly.type
_entity_poly.pdbx_seq_one_letter_code
_entity_poly.pdbx_strand_id
1 'polypeptide(L)'
;MVEKICEIIDDEYCCDIDITVEEWKELLVNPKVFDDKSKEALKKWYIEPRHSATCSAIGKKYNEHSMSANGIINGLAGRVQKELERFVVKGVGGIAKGTRFIVVMKSKLIETKPKAWEWTIRDELVQAIEELDIFSENCYSDDDLVSDIANSDIIEGTPYFEYSGKPKDKKQPVYVKNKYSYPRSHRVSLNALRHANYKCEFDNNHLTFTRRNSDLQYTEPHHLIPINYHNDFDVSLDVEENIVSLCCNCHKQIHLGQDFEVMLEKLYNERKDLLKKIGIEITLEELIKLYKNDKY
;
A
#
# COMPACT_ATOMS: atom_id res chain seq x y z
N MET A 1 7.92 -11.24 -36.11
CA MET A 1 7.97 -11.57 -34.67
C MET A 1 9.14 -12.52 -34.45
N VAL A 2 10.13 -12.12 -33.66
CA VAL A 2 11.35 -12.90 -33.38
C VAL A 2 11.02 -14.03 -32.40
N GLU A 3 11.48 -15.26 -32.65
CA GLU A 3 11.39 -16.34 -31.67
C GLU A 3 12.50 -16.15 -30.61
N LYS A 4 12.11 -15.93 -29.35
CA LYS A 4 13.02 -15.92 -28.21
C LYS A 4 12.92 -17.27 -27.50
N ILE A 5 14.04 -18.00 -27.50
CA ILE A 5 14.10 -19.35 -26.94
C ILE A 5 14.23 -19.26 -25.43
N CYS A 6 13.34 -19.96 -24.72
CA CYS A 6 13.39 -20.12 -23.29
C CYS A 6 13.84 -21.56 -22.98
N GLU A 7 14.91 -21.69 -22.21
CA GLU A 7 15.49 -22.96 -21.80
C GLU A 7 15.84 -22.95 -20.31
N ILE A 8 16.11 -24.13 -19.74
CA ILE A 8 16.58 -24.25 -18.36
C ILE A 8 18.08 -24.53 -18.40
N ILE A 9 18.87 -23.60 -17.88
CA ILE A 9 20.33 -23.73 -17.73
C ILE A 9 20.65 -23.56 -16.25
N ASP A 10 21.44 -24.46 -15.67
CA ASP A 10 21.84 -24.42 -14.26
C ASP A 10 20.67 -24.16 -13.29
N ASP A 11 19.56 -24.88 -13.52
CA ASP A 11 18.33 -24.79 -12.75
C ASP A 11 17.65 -23.39 -12.77
N GLU A 12 17.93 -22.58 -13.79
CA GLU A 12 17.32 -21.27 -14.03
C GLU A 12 16.64 -21.22 -15.40
N TYR A 13 15.47 -20.56 -15.47
CA TYR A 13 14.86 -20.27 -16.77
C TYR A 13 15.60 -19.10 -17.43
N CYS A 14 16.26 -19.38 -18.55
CA CYS A 14 16.99 -18.41 -19.34
C CYS A 14 16.23 -18.08 -20.62
N CYS A 15 15.91 -16.80 -20.80
CA CYS A 15 15.31 -16.27 -22.02
C CYS A 15 15.71 -14.80 -22.15
N ASP A 16 16.31 -14.43 -23.28
CA ASP A 16 16.70 -13.05 -23.59
C ASP A 16 15.45 -12.21 -23.84
N ILE A 17 14.95 -11.50 -22.82
CA ILE A 17 13.80 -10.59 -22.94
C ILE A 17 14.33 -9.16 -22.86
N ASP A 18 14.08 -8.38 -23.91
CA ASP A 18 14.68 -7.07 -24.17
C ASP A 18 13.71 -5.91 -23.92
N ILE A 19 12.83 -6.00 -22.93
CA ILE A 19 11.85 -4.94 -22.62
C ILE A 19 12.53 -3.90 -21.73
N THR A 20 12.60 -2.67 -22.21
CA THR A 20 13.22 -1.55 -21.48
C THR A 20 12.31 -1.01 -20.37
N VAL A 21 12.89 -0.23 -19.45
CA VAL A 21 12.13 0.46 -18.39
C VAL A 21 11.03 1.36 -18.98
N GLU A 22 11.34 2.16 -20.00
CA GLU A 22 10.37 3.05 -20.64
C GLU A 22 9.23 2.27 -21.31
N GLU A 23 9.53 1.16 -21.98
CA GLU A 23 8.50 0.28 -22.55
C GLU A 23 7.62 -0.33 -21.45
N TRP A 24 8.22 -0.74 -20.31
CA TRP A 24 7.44 -1.20 -19.17
C TRP A 24 6.52 -0.11 -18.62
N LYS A 25 6.97 1.15 -18.57
CA LYS A 25 6.13 2.27 -18.15
C LYS A 25 4.91 2.43 -19.04
N GLU A 26 5.11 2.42 -20.36
CA GLU A 26 4.01 2.50 -21.34
C GLU A 26 3.02 1.34 -21.18
N LEU A 27 3.52 0.13 -20.96
CA LEU A 27 2.69 -1.05 -20.73
C LEU A 27 1.92 -0.96 -19.41
N LEU A 28 2.55 -0.52 -18.32
CA LEU A 28 1.95 -0.41 -16.97
C LEU A 28 0.76 0.56 -16.92
N VAL A 29 0.79 1.63 -17.71
CA VAL A 29 -0.31 2.61 -17.80
C VAL A 29 -1.40 2.19 -18.79
N ASN A 30 -1.17 1.15 -19.60
CA ASN A 30 -2.14 0.66 -20.57
C ASN A 30 -3.11 -0.37 -19.93
N PRO A 31 -4.39 -0.01 -19.70
CA PRO A 31 -5.35 -0.89 -19.03
C PRO A 31 -5.72 -2.14 -19.84
N LYS A 32 -5.42 -2.18 -21.15
CA LYS A 32 -5.61 -3.38 -21.98
C LYS A 32 -4.53 -4.43 -21.73
N VAL A 33 -3.36 -4.01 -21.24
CA VAL A 33 -2.23 -4.90 -20.93
C VAL A 33 -2.21 -5.21 -19.44
N PHE A 34 -2.15 -4.18 -18.61
CA PHE A 34 -2.17 -4.26 -17.15
C PHE A 34 -3.55 -3.90 -16.59
N ASP A 35 -4.42 -4.91 -16.52
CA ASP A 35 -5.69 -4.81 -15.79
C ASP A 35 -5.48 -4.85 -14.25
N ASP A 36 -6.50 -4.48 -13.49
CA ASP A 36 -6.46 -4.40 -12.03
C ASP A 36 -6.06 -5.74 -11.40
N LYS A 37 -6.59 -6.86 -11.91
CA LYS A 37 -6.27 -8.21 -11.44
C LYS A 37 -4.78 -8.55 -11.62
N SER A 38 -4.17 -8.08 -12.70
CA SER A 38 -2.77 -8.32 -13.01
C SER A 38 -1.87 -7.46 -12.14
N LYS A 39 -2.27 -6.21 -11.89
CA LYS A 39 -1.61 -5.32 -10.94
C LYS A 39 -1.67 -5.89 -9.52
N GLU A 40 -2.83 -6.32 -9.06
CA GLU A 40 -3.01 -7.00 -7.76
C GLU A 40 -2.15 -8.26 -7.64
N ALA A 41 -2.14 -9.11 -8.69
CA ALA A 41 -1.33 -10.31 -8.69
C ALA A 41 0.16 -9.99 -8.63
N LEU A 42 0.65 -9.04 -9.45
CA LEU A 42 2.04 -8.63 -9.46
C LEU A 42 2.47 -7.98 -8.14
N LYS A 43 1.58 -7.21 -7.51
CA LYS A 43 1.78 -6.60 -6.18
C LYS A 43 2.14 -7.65 -5.11
N LYS A 44 1.59 -8.87 -5.21
CA LYS A 44 1.89 -9.98 -4.27
C LYS A 44 3.37 -10.36 -4.28
N TRP A 45 4.04 -10.35 -5.43
CA TRP A 45 5.50 -10.55 -5.49
C TRP A 45 6.26 -9.28 -5.18
N TYR A 46 5.75 -8.13 -5.61
CA TYR A 46 6.41 -6.83 -5.44
C TYR A 46 6.71 -6.52 -3.98
N ILE A 47 5.86 -6.94 -3.05
CA ILE A 47 6.05 -6.69 -1.61
C ILE A 47 6.96 -7.71 -0.90
N GLU A 48 7.32 -8.82 -1.54
CA GLU A 48 8.16 -9.85 -0.94
C GLU A 48 9.62 -9.44 -0.96
N PRO A 49 10.46 -9.93 -0.03
CA PRO A 49 11.89 -9.66 -0.05
C PRO A 49 12.50 -9.92 -1.43
N ARG A 50 13.24 -8.95 -1.97
CA ARG A 50 13.85 -9.02 -3.32
C ARG A 50 12.84 -9.26 -4.45
N HIS A 51 11.59 -8.86 -4.26
CA HIS A 51 10.49 -9.07 -5.20
C HIS A 51 10.33 -10.54 -5.63
N SER A 52 10.65 -11.47 -4.71
CA SER A 52 10.85 -12.89 -5.00
C SER A 52 10.03 -13.78 -4.07
N ALA A 53 9.30 -14.75 -4.64
CA ALA A 53 8.59 -15.77 -3.88
C ALA A 53 8.17 -16.96 -4.77
N THR A 54 7.87 -18.11 -4.14
CA THR A 54 7.25 -19.23 -4.84
C THR A 54 5.73 -19.05 -4.97
N CYS A 55 5.12 -19.57 -6.04
CA CYS A 55 3.66 -19.54 -6.19
C CYS A 55 2.93 -20.22 -5.01
N SER A 56 3.54 -21.24 -4.40
CA SER A 56 2.97 -21.92 -3.23
C SER A 56 2.99 -21.04 -1.98
N ALA A 57 4.08 -20.29 -1.75
CA ALA A 57 4.17 -19.35 -0.64
C ALA A 57 3.13 -18.22 -0.77
N ILE A 58 3.00 -17.64 -1.97
CA ILE A 58 1.98 -16.63 -2.26
C ILE A 58 0.58 -17.21 -2.07
N GLY A 59 0.27 -18.38 -2.65
CA GLY A 59 -1.04 -19.01 -2.47
C GLY A 59 -1.40 -19.23 -1.00
N LYS A 60 -0.46 -19.74 -0.20
CA LYS A 60 -0.65 -19.92 1.25
C LYS A 60 -0.87 -18.59 1.98
N LYS A 61 -0.11 -17.55 1.65
CA LYS A 61 -0.17 -16.22 2.31
C LYS A 61 -1.52 -15.53 2.08
N TYR A 62 -2.11 -15.68 0.89
CA TYR A 62 -3.35 -15.02 0.50
C TYR A 62 -4.58 -15.94 0.54
N ASN A 63 -4.45 -17.15 1.10
CA ASN A 63 -5.52 -18.17 1.12
C ASN A 63 -6.09 -18.46 -0.29
N GLU A 64 -5.20 -18.53 -1.28
CA GLU A 64 -5.52 -18.79 -2.68
C GLU A 64 -4.83 -20.07 -3.16
N HIS A 65 -5.40 -20.70 -4.19
CA HIS A 65 -4.71 -21.80 -4.86
C HIS A 65 -3.47 -21.28 -5.61
N SER A 66 -2.33 -21.99 -5.52
CA SER A 66 -1.06 -21.57 -6.13
C SER A 66 -1.14 -21.31 -7.65
N MET A 67 -2.06 -21.99 -8.33
CA MET A 67 -2.32 -21.82 -9.76
C MET A 67 -3.06 -20.53 -10.12
N SER A 68 -3.71 -19.87 -9.16
CA SER A 68 -4.47 -18.63 -9.40
C SER A 68 -3.54 -17.52 -9.92
N ALA A 69 -2.51 -17.21 -9.13
CA ALA A 69 -1.55 -16.18 -9.48
C ALA A 69 -0.69 -16.57 -10.71
N ASN A 70 -0.38 -17.87 -10.86
CA ASN A 70 0.32 -18.38 -12.05
C ASN A 70 -0.45 -18.09 -13.35
N GLY A 71 -1.76 -18.38 -13.36
CA GLY A 71 -2.63 -18.13 -14.53
C GLY A 71 -2.69 -16.65 -14.90
N ILE A 72 -2.81 -15.77 -13.90
CA ILE A 72 -2.86 -14.32 -14.10
C ILE A 72 -1.56 -13.81 -14.71
N ILE A 73 -0.40 -14.20 -14.16
CA ILE A 73 0.91 -13.75 -14.67
C ILE A 73 1.18 -14.27 -16.08
N ASN A 74 0.81 -15.52 -16.41
CA ASN A 74 0.92 -16.03 -17.79
C ASN A 74 -0.03 -15.30 -18.76
N GLY A 75 -1.24 -14.95 -18.31
CA GLY A 75 -2.18 -14.12 -19.07
C GLY A 75 -1.61 -12.73 -19.35
N LEU A 76 -1.08 -12.07 -18.32
CA LEU A 76 -0.39 -10.78 -18.42
C LEU A 76 0.76 -10.84 -19.42
N ALA A 77 1.65 -11.82 -19.29
CA ALA A 77 2.75 -12.03 -20.21
C ALA A 77 2.32 -12.27 -21.66
N GLY A 78 1.15 -12.87 -21.87
CA GLY A 78 0.54 -13.02 -23.19
C GLY A 78 0.09 -11.68 -23.77
N ARG A 79 -0.51 -10.80 -22.96
CA ARG A 79 -0.93 -9.46 -23.39
C ARG A 79 0.26 -8.55 -23.66
N VAL A 80 1.31 -8.61 -22.85
CA VAL A 80 2.57 -7.87 -23.09
C VAL A 80 3.18 -8.24 -24.44
N GLN A 81 3.31 -9.54 -24.75
CA GLN A 81 3.80 -9.99 -26.06
C GLN A 81 2.91 -9.51 -27.22
N LYS A 82 1.60 -9.54 -27.02
CA LYS A 82 0.64 -9.09 -28.03
C LYS A 82 0.72 -7.58 -28.26
N GLU A 83 0.96 -6.78 -27.23
CA GLU A 83 1.06 -5.33 -27.37
C GLU A 83 2.37 -4.91 -28.06
N LEU A 84 3.48 -5.55 -27.71
CA LEU A 84 4.78 -5.21 -28.28
C LEU A 84 4.97 -5.73 -29.72
N GLU A 85 4.25 -6.78 -30.12
CA GLU A 85 4.28 -7.46 -31.44
C GLU A 85 5.66 -7.82 -32.01
N ARG A 86 6.73 -7.73 -31.21
CA ARG A 86 8.11 -7.87 -31.67
C ARG A 86 8.68 -9.27 -31.46
N PHE A 87 8.25 -10.01 -30.44
CA PHE A 87 8.76 -11.36 -30.14
C PHE A 87 7.69 -12.33 -29.61
N VAL A 88 7.98 -13.64 -29.74
CA VAL A 88 7.27 -14.73 -29.06
C VAL A 88 8.27 -15.56 -28.27
N VAL A 89 7.92 -15.90 -27.04
CA VAL A 89 8.68 -16.86 -26.24
C VAL A 89 8.32 -18.29 -26.60
N LYS A 90 9.34 -19.11 -26.86
CA LYS A 90 9.21 -20.53 -27.17
C LYS A 90 10.06 -21.36 -26.22
N GLY A 91 9.40 -22.14 -25.37
CA GLY A 91 10.06 -23.10 -24.50
C GLY A 91 10.66 -24.26 -25.30
N VAL A 92 11.91 -24.61 -24.98
CA VAL A 92 12.56 -25.84 -25.47
C VAL A 92 12.82 -26.80 -24.30
N GLY A 93 13.00 -28.09 -24.61
CA GLY A 93 13.15 -29.15 -23.60
C GLY A 93 11.83 -29.50 -22.90
N GLY A 94 11.87 -29.68 -21.57
CA GLY A 94 10.72 -30.05 -20.74
C GLY A 94 9.75 -28.91 -20.40
N ILE A 95 9.96 -27.72 -20.98
CA ILE A 95 9.12 -26.54 -20.74
C ILE A 95 7.82 -26.65 -21.53
N ALA A 96 6.69 -26.41 -20.89
CA ALA A 96 5.39 -26.40 -21.55
C ALA A 96 5.34 -25.34 -22.68
N LYS A 97 4.76 -25.69 -23.83
CA LYS A 97 4.65 -24.80 -25.01
C LYS A 97 3.92 -23.47 -24.75
N GLY A 98 3.18 -23.37 -23.65
CA GLY A 98 2.42 -22.18 -23.24
C GLY A 98 3.11 -21.33 -22.17
N THR A 99 4.33 -21.65 -21.75
CA THR A 99 5.06 -20.92 -20.70
C THR A 99 5.40 -19.51 -21.17
N ARG A 100 4.75 -18.51 -20.58
CA ARG A 100 4.93 -17.10 -20.94
C ARG A 100 5.36 -16.23 -19.77
N PHE A 101 5.19 -16.70 -18.53
CA PHE A 101 5.52 -15.94 -17.32
C PHE A 101 6.94 -15.32 -17.35
N ILE A 102 7.89 -15.96 -18.03
CA ILE A 102 9.28 -15.51 -18.16
C ILE A 102 9.41 -14.13 -18.82
N VAL A 103 8.37 -13.65 -19.52
CA VAL A 103 8.33 -12.28 -20.06
C VAL A 103 8.27 -11.23 -18.95
N VAL A 104 7.56 -11.54 -17.85
CA VAL A 104 7.31 -10.60 -16.73
C VAL A 104 8.22 -10.92 -15.54
N MET A 105 8.61 -12.17 -15.37
CA MET A 105 9.36 -12.69 -14.22
C MET A 105 10.65 -13.38 -14.66
N LYS A 106 11.63 -13.46 -13.77
CA LYS A 106 12.74 -14.42 -13.77
C LYS A 106 12.36 -15.62 -12.90
N SER A 107 12.95 -16.80 -13.12
CA SER A 107 12.70 -17.93 -12.23
C SER A 107 13.91 -18.85 -12.07
N LYS A 108 14.13 -19.27 -10.83
CA LYS A 108 15.22 -20.15 -10.39
C LYS A 108 14.67 -21.29 -9.54
N LEU A 109 15.22 -22.48 -9.68
CA LEU A 109 14.92 -23.59 -8.77
C LEU A 109 15.60 -23.34 -7.43
N ILE A 110 14.84 -23.46 -6.36
CA ILE A 110 15.37 -23.43 -5.00
C ILE A 110 15.30 -24.84 -4.39
N GLU A 111 16.35 -25.18 -3.63
CA GLU A 111 16.49 -26.47 -2.96
C GLU A 111 15.66 -26.55 -1.67
N THR A 112 14.35 -26.35 -1.79
CA THR A 112 13.39 -26.63 -0.71
C THR A 112 12.94 -28.08 -0.73
N LYS A 113 12.30 -28.56 0.35
CA LYS A 113 11.58 -29.85 0.37
C LYS A 113 10.07 -29.58 0.45
N PRO A 114 9.29 -29.80 -0.62
CA PRO A 114 9.69 -30.20 -1.98
C PRO A 114 10.42 -29.09 -2.76
N LYS A 115 11.16 -29.46 -3.81
CA LYS A 115 11.82 -28.48 -4.70
C LYS A 115 10.78 -27.55 -5.30
N ALA A 116 11.06 -26.25 -5.32
CA ALA A 116 10.14 -25.23 -5.80
C ALA A 116 10.84 -24.26 -6.73
N TRP A 117 10.07 -23.65 -7.62
CA TRP A 117 10.54 -22.56 -8.47
C TRP A 117 10.24 -21.23 -7.78
N GLU A 118 11.29 -20.47 -7.48
CA GLU A 118 11.18 -19.09 -7.04
C GLU A 118 10.97 -18.20 -8.26
N TRP A 119 10.04 -17.27 -8.15
CA TRP A 119 9.70 -16.30 -9.19
C TRP A 119 10.06 -14.92 -8.69
N THR A 120 10.77 -14.16 -9.52
CA THR A 120 11.28 -12.82 -9.21
C THR A 120 10.81 -11.87 -10.28
N ILE A 121 10.28 -10.69 -9.92
CA ILE A 121 9.91 -9.67 -10.91
C ILE A 121 11.18 -9.22 -11.65
N ARG A 122 11.10 -8.97 -12.96
CA ARG A 122 12.22 -8.41 -13.73
C ARG A 122 12.61 -7.03 -13.21
N ASP A 123 13.92 -6.76 -13.13
CA ASP A 123 14.47 -5.54 -12.53
C ASP A 123 13.99 -4.28 -13.26
N GLU A 124 13.91 -4.34 -14.59
CA GLU A 124 13.42 -3.24 -15.44
C GLU A 124 11.95 -2.92 -15.17
N LEU A 125 11.15 -3.96 -14.87
CA LEU A 125 9.75 -3.80 -14.51
C LEU A 125 9.60 -3.26 -13.09
N VAL A 126 10.43 -3.71 -12.13
CA VAL A 126 10.47 -3.13 -10.77
C VAL A 126 10.81 -1.65 -10.84
N GLN A 127 11.84 -1.28 -11.58
CA GLN A 127 12.23 0.11 -11.77
C GLN A 127 11.10 0.93 -12.40
N ALA A 128 10.42 0.42 -13.42
CA ALA A 128 9.27 1.11 -14.02
C ALA A 128 8.10 1.29 -13.05
N ILE A 129 7.82 0.29 -12.19
CA ILE A 129 6.81 0.36 -11.14
C ILE A 129 7.16 1.44 -10.12
N GLU A 130 8.42 1.53 -9.70
CA GLU A 130 8.92 2.52 -8.74
C GLU A 130 8.85 3.94 -9.32
N GLU A 131 9.31 4.14 -10.56
CA GLU A 131 9.34 5.45 -11.20
C GLU A 131 7.93 6.00 -11.53
N LEU A 132 6.97 5.12 -11.80
CA LEU A 132 5.56 5.49 -11.98
C LEU A 132 4.76 5.46 -10.67
N ASP A 133 5.39 5.01 -9.59
CA ASP A 133 4.77 4.78 -8.29
C ASP A 133 3.44 3.98 -8.38
N ILE A 134 3.35 2.97 -9.26
CA ILE A 134 2.10 2.25 -9.58
C ILE A 134 1.51 1.52 -8.37
N PHE A 135 2.38 1.04 -7.47
CA PHE A 135 1.96 0.41 -6.22
C PHE A 135 2.11 1.35 -5.02
N SER A 136 2.22 2.68 -5.25
CA SER A 136 1.75 3.65 -4.25
C SER A 136 0.23 3.61 -4.18
N GLU A 137 -0.27 2.53 -3.63
CA GLU A 137 -1.32 2.75 -2.65
C GLU A 137 -0.56 2.92 -1.35
N ASN A 138 -0.61 4.15 -0.83
CA ASN A 138 -0.26 4.57 0.52
C ASN A 138 0.15 3.39 1.40
N CYS A 139 1.45 3.25 1.68
CA CYS A 139 1.89 2.23 2.62
C CYS A 139 1.24 2.56 3.97
N TYR A 140 0.20 1.79 4.28
CA TYR A 140 -0.84 2.12 5.25
C TYR A 140 -1.62 3.38 4.84
N SER A 141 -2.81 3.31 4.26
CA SER A 141 -3.75 4.43 4.40
C SER A 141 -4.30 4.42 5.82
N ASP A 142 -4.95 5.47 6.28
CA ASP A 142 -5.69 5.40 7.55
C ASP A 142 -6.75 4.28 7.52
N ASP A 143 -7.14 3.76 6.33
CA ASP A 143 -8.03 2.61 6.19
C ASP A 143 -7.45 1.30 6.75
N ASP A 144 -6.12 1.11 6.68
CA ASP A 144 -5.48 -0.06 7.30
C ASP A 144 -5.66 0.00 8.83
N LEU A 145 -5.54 1.19 9.44
CA LEU A 145 -5.82 1.39 10.88
C LEU A 145 -7.28 1.13 11.22
N VAL A 146 -8.19 1.57 10.35
CA VAL A 146 -9.62 1.35 10.48
C VAL A 146 -9.92 -0.15 10.57
N SER A 147 -9.29 -0.95 9.69
CA SER A 147 -9.47 -2.41 9.68
C SER A 147 -8.94 -3.08 10.96
N ASP A 148 -7.80 -2.63 11.48
CA ASP A 148 -7.23 -3.14 12.72
C ASP A 148 -8.11 -2.81 13.93
N ILE A 149 -8.61 -1.56 14.02
CA ILE A 149 -9.49 -1.12 15.11
C ILE A 149 -10.83 -1.83 15.06
N ALA A 150 -11.39 -2.05 13.86
CA ALA A 150 -12.67 -2.75 13.69
C ALA A 150 -12.63 -4.19 14.22
N ASN A 151 -11.46 -4.82 14.23
CA ASN A 151 -11.25 -6.18 14.75
C ASN A 151 -10.86 -6.23 16.23
N SER A 152 -10.68 -5.07 16.89
CA SER A 152 -10.29 -5.00 18.30
C SER A 152 -11.51 -4.99 19.24
N ASP A 153 -11.41 -5.70 20.37
CA ASP A 153 -12.41 -5.65 21.43
C ASP A 153 -12.30 -4.30 22.17
N ILE A 154 -13.16 -3.33 21.82
CA ILE A 154 -13.23 -2.03 22.49
C ILE A 154 -14.08 -2.17 23.74
N ILE A 155 -13.42 -2.19 24.90
CA ILE A 155 -14.08 -2.31 26.21
C ILE A 155 -14.82 -0.99 26.54
N GLU A 156 -16.12 -1.12 26.85
CA GLU A 156 -16.93 0.00 27.35
C GLU A 156 -16.49 0.44 28.76
N GLY A 157 -16.58 1.76 29.01
CA GLY A 157 -16.23 2.34 30.31
C GLY A 157 -14.74 2.69 30.48
N THR A 158 -13.93 2.61 29.42
CA THR A 158 -12.55 3.16 29.49
C THR A 158 -12.58 4.68 29.65
N PRO A 159 -11.76 5.24 30.56
CA PRO A 159 -11.77 6.66 30.87
C PRO A 159 -11.46 7.51 29.63
N TYR A 160 -12.04 8.72 29.62
CA TYR A 160 -11.68 9.80 28.71
C TYR A 160 -10.16 9.94 28.63
N PHE A 161 -9.63 10.08 27.42
CA PHE A 161 -8.20 10.28 27.22
C PHE A 161 -7.89 11.77 27.12
N GLU A 162 -7.00 12.25 27.98
CA GLU A 162 -6.45 13.60 27.88
C GLU A 162 -5.09 13.57 27.18
N TYR A 163 -4.85 14.56 26.33
CA TYR A 163 -3.58 14.72 25.64
C TYR A 163 -2.44 14.91 26.63
N SER A 164 -1.36 14.17 26.41
CA SER A 164 -0.17 14.27 27.24
C SER A 164 0.54 15.61 27.04
N GLY A 165 0.39 16.24 25.85
CA GLY A 165 1.04 17.49 25.50
C GLY A 165 2.56 17.41 25.53
N LYS A 166 3.12 16.20 25.34
CA LYS A 166 4.55 15.94 25.32
C LYS A 166 4.95 15.39 23.93
N PRO A 167 6.07 15.86 23.36
CA PRO A 167 6.60 15.30 22.13
C PRO A 167 6.92 13.81 22.32
N LYS A 168 6.77 13.05 21.25
CA LYS A 168 7.24 11.65 21.17
C LYS A 168 8.43 11.57 20.23
N ASP A 169 9.45 10.83 20.65
CA ASP A 169 10.61 10.55 19.82
C ASP A 169 10.21 9.75 18.58
N LYS A 170 10.88 10.05 17.46
CA LYS A 170 10.71 9.29 16.24
C LYS A 170 11.16 7.84 16.43
N LYS A 171 10.32 6.92 15.95
CA LYS A 171 10.72 5.53 15.80
C LYS A 171 11.48 5.37 14.48
N GLN A 172 12.44 4.46 14.48
CA GLN A 172 13.09 4.06 13.23
C GLN A 172 12.04 3.46 12.28
N PRO A 173 12.07 3.80 10.99
CA PRO A 173 11.17 3.19 10.02
C PRO A 173 11.43 1.69 9.94
N VAL A 174 10.35 0.92 9.81
CA VAL A 174 10.40 -0.53 9.64
C VAL A 174 10.35 -0.83 8.15
N TYR A 175 11.22 -1.73 7.69
CA TYR A 175 11.19 -2.18 6.31
C TYR A 175 10.05 -3.19 6.13
N VAL A 176 8.97 -2.77 5.47
CA VAL A 176 7.76 -3.56 5.28
C VAL A 176 7.32 -3.41 3.83
N LYS A 177 7.03 -4.53 3.15
CA LYS A 177 6.53 -4.52 1.76
C LYS A 177 7.45 -3.76 0.77
N ASN A 178 8.77 -3.87 0.93
CA ASN A 178 9.79 -3.17 0.14
C ASN A 178 9.77 -1.63 0.17
N LYS A 179 9.15 -1.03 1.20
CA LYS A 179 9.31 0.39 1.51
C LYS A 179 9.67 0.55 2.98
N TYR A 180 10.37 1.63 3.31
CA TYR A 180 10.50 2.08 4.69
C TYR A 180 9.18 2.69 5.13
N SER A 181 8.57 2.11 6.15
CA SER A 181 7.28 2.58 6.68
C SER A 181 7.42 2.95 8.15
N TYR A 182 6.78 4.06 8.54
CA TYR A 182 6.77 4.47 9.94
C TYR A 182 5.71 3.68 10.71
N PRO A 183 6.10 2.98 11.79
CA PRO A 183 5.19 2.13 12.53
C PRO A 183 4.15 2.98 13.24
N ARG A 184 2.88 2.73 12.92
CA ARG A 184 1.72 3.36 13.57
C ARG A 184 1.33 2.60 14.82
N SER A 185 0.78 3.31 15.80
CA SER A 185 0.34 2.69 17.04
C SER A 185 -1.18 2.63 17.13
N HIS A 186 -1.73 1.43 17.07
CA HIS A 186 -3.15 1.16 17.33
C HIS A 186 -3.67 1.85 18.61
N ARG A 187 -2.85 1.87 19.67
CA ARG A 187 -3.20 2.53 20.93
C ARG A 187 -3.32 4.05 20.79
N VAL A 188 -2.47 4.69 20.00
CA VAL A 188 -2.50 6.14 19.77
C VAL A 188 -3.76 6.51 19.00
N SER A 189 -4.09 5.79 17.94
CA SER A 189 -5.34 6.00 17.20
C SER A 189 -6.57 5.81 18.09
N LEU A 190 -6.61 4.74 18.90
CA LEU A 190 -7.72 4.48 19.81
C LEU A 190 -7.85 5.57 20.89
N ASN A 191 -6.74 6.09 21.41
CA ASN A 191 -6.75 7.19 22.36
C ASN A 191 -7.32 8.49 21.75
N ALA A 192 -6.97 8.80 20.50
CA ALA A 192 -7.53 9.95 19.79
C ALA A 192 -9.05 9.80 19.56
N LEU A 193 -9.51 8.62 19.14
CA LEU A 193 -10.95 8.34 19.03
C LEU A 193 -11.68 8.48 20.38
N ARG A 194 -11.07 8.00 21.47
CA ARG A 194 -11.61 8.17 22.83
C ARG A 194 -11.67 9.63 23.25
N HIS A 195 -10.64 10.43 22.94
CA HIS A 195 -10.63 11.86 23.20
C HIS A 195 -11.79 12.57 22.50
N ALA A 196 -12.07 12.19 21.25
CA ALA A 196 -13.21 12.70 20.49
C ALA A 196 -14.57 12.10 20.92
N ASN A 197 -14.60 11.25 21.94
CA ASN A 197 -15.79 10.48 22.35
C ASN A 197 -16.44 9.73 21.18
N TYR A 198 -15.62 9.24 20.26
CA TYR A 198 -16.03 8.56 19.02
C TYR A 198 -16.99 9.39 18.16
N LYS A 199 -16.92 10.72 18.22
CA LYS A 199 -17.66 11.66 17.36
C LYS A 199 -16.76 12.21 16.27
N CYS A 200 -17.38 12.69 15.18
CA CYS A 200 -16.67 13.34 14.10
C CYS A 200 -16.25 14.76 14.53
N GLU A 201 -14.96 15.07 14.52
CA GLU A 201 -14.44 16.38 14.93
C GLU A 201 -14.74 17.48 13.90
N PHE A 202 -14.92 17.12 12.62
CA PHE A 202 -15.40 18.08 11.62
C PHE A 202 -16.87 18.50 11.85
N ASP A 203 -17.74 17.60 12.32
CA ASP A 203 -19.09 17.96 12.79
C ASP A 203 -19.62 16.90 13.74
N ASN A 204 -19.81 17.28 15.01
CA ASN A 204 -20.30 16.41 16.07
C ASN A 204 -21.74 15.93 15.87
N ASN A 205 -22.48 16.50 14.92
CA ASN A 205 -23.85 16.09 14.57
C ASN A 205 -23.91 15.10 13.41
N HIS A 206 -22.78 14.78 12.77
CA HIS A 206 -22.76 13.78 11.70
C HIS A 206 -23.24 12.43 12.21
N LEU A 207 -24.21 11.88 11.47
CA LEU A 207 -24.75 10.56 11.78
C LEU A 207 -23.72 9.48 11.49
N THR A 208 -23.52 8.61 12.46
CA THR A 208 -22.68 7.41 12.38
C THR A 208 -23.51 6.20 12.76
N PHE A 209 -22.99 5.01 12.48
CA PHE A 209 -23.60 3.76 12.92
C PHE A 209 -22.91 3.24 14.18
N THR A 210 -23.64 2.47 14.98
CA THR A 210 -23.06 1.74 16.13
C THR A 210 -22.18 0.60 15.65
N ARG A 211 -21.03 0.40 16.28
CA ARG A 211 -20.10 -0.68 15.94
C ARG A 211 -20.73 -2.05 16.18
N ARG A 212 -20.30 -3.07 15.42
CA ARG A 212 -20.79 -4.44 15.58
C ARG A 212 -20.39 -5.06 16.94
N ASN A 213 -19.22 -4.67 17.45
CA ASN A 213 -18.58 -5.29 18.61
C ASN A 213 -18.59 -4.40 19.87
N SER A 214 -19.32 -3.27 19.87
CA SER A 214 -19.45 -2.34 21.01
C SER A 214 -20.64 -1.39 20.82
N ASP A 215 -21.20 -0.81 21.88
CA ASP A 215 -22.28 0.19 21.77
C ASP A 215 -21.79 1.61 21.37
N LEU A 216 -20.49 1.75 21.10
CA LEU A 216 -19.88 3.00 20.64
C LEU A 216 -20.20 3.30 19.18
N GLN A 217 -20.24 4.60 18.87
CA GLN A 217 -20.37 5.09 17.50
C GLN A 217 -19.11 4.80 16.68
N TYR A 218 -19.31 4.58 15.38
CA TYR A 218 -18.22 4.30 14.45
C TYR A 218 -17.64 5.58 13.86
N THR A 219 -16.34 5.75 14.04
CA THR A 219 -15.49 6.81 13.50
C THR A 219 -14.12 6.24 13.15
N GLU A 220 -13.44 6.89 12.22
CA GLU A 220 -12.19 6.49 11.60
C GLU A 220 -11.11 7.47 12.06
N PRO A 221 -9.98 6.99 12.61
CA PRO A 221 -8.86 7.86 12.94
C PRO A 221 -8.19 8.32 11.65
N HIS A 222 -7.85 9.59 11.58
CA HIS A 222 -7.20 10.18 10.43
C HIS A 222 -6.01 11.02 10.88
N HIS A 223 -4.82 10.81 10.31
CA HIS A 223 -3.69 11.70 10.61
C HIS A 223 -3.89 13.04 9.91
N LEU A 224 -4.00 14.13 10.66
CA LEU A 224 -4.18 15.47 10.11
C LEU A 224 -2.95 15.89 9.30
N ILE A 225 -1.74 15.70 9.81
CA ILE A 225 -0.52 15.79 9.00
C ILE A 225 -0.23 14.38 8.50
N PRO A 226 -0.26 14.12 7.18
CA PRO A 226 -0.07 12.79 6.63
C PRO A 226 1.31 12.22 7.02
N ILE A 227 1.33 10.94 7.39
CA ILE A 227 2.52 10.31 8.00
C ILE A 227 3.64 9.99 6.99
N ASN A 228 3.35 10.02 5.70
CA ASN A 228 4.37 9.95 4.64
C ASN A 228 5.36 11.13 4.70
N TYR A 229 4.94 12.28 5.21
CA TYR A 229 5.80 13.44 5.47
C TYR A 229 6.55 13.37 6.81
N HIS A 230 6.57 12.21 7.48
CA HIS A 230 7.24 12.06 8.77
C HIS A 230 8.71 12.49 8.74
N ASN A 231 9.41 12.34 7.61
CA ASN A 231 10.81 12.78 7.46
C ASN A 231 11.00 14.29 7.58
N ASP A 232 9.97 15.08 7.36
CA ASP A 232 10.05 16.55 7.33
C ASP A 232 9.97 17.19 8.72
N PHE A 233 9.73 16.39 9.76
CA PHE A 233 9.58 16.85 11.16
C PHE A 233 10.67 16.25 12.05
N ASP A 234 10.98 16.85 13.21
CA ASP A 234 11.98 16.28 14.15
C ASP A 234 11.37 15.29 15.16
N VAL A 235 10.05 15.33 15.32
CA VAL A 235 9.28 14.51 16.27
C VAL A 235 8.38 13.51 15.55
N SER A 236 7.81 12.56 16.30
CA SER A 236 6.89 11.58 15.72
C SER A 236 5.55 12.21 15.34
N LEU A 237 5.11 11.97 14.09
CA LEU A 237 3.74 12.29 13.64
C LEU A 237 2.66 11.29 14.15
N ASP A 238 3.05 10.10 14.64
CA ASP A 238 2.14 9.11 15.27
C ASP A 238 1.88 9.49 16.74
N VAL A 239 1.12 10.57 16.93
CA VAL A 239 0.77 11.20 18.21
C VAL A 239 -0.72 11.51 18.24
N GLU A 240 -1.34 11.42 19.42
CA GLU A 240 -2.80 11.59 19.56
C GLU A 240 -3.27 12.97 19.07
N GLU A 241 -2.47 14.02 19.31
CA GLU A 241 -2.76 15.40 18.91
C GLU A 241 -2.78 15.59 17.37
N ASN A 242 -2.10 14.72 16.61
CA ASN A 242 -2.10 14.73 15.15
C ASN A 242 -3.16 13.79 14.54
N ILE A 243 -3.93 13.08 15.36
CA ILE A 243 -5.00 12.22 14.87
C ILE A 243 -6.35 12.89 15.14
N VAL A 244 -7.21 12.88 14.14
CA VAL A 244 -8.58 13.38 14.22
C VAL A 244 -9.57 12.24 13.98
N SER A 245 -10.69 12.28 14.69
CA SER A 245 -11.78 11.32 14.57
C SER A 245 -12.78 11.80 13.52
N LEU A 246 -12.95 11.06 12.43
CA LEU A 246 -13.86 11.42 11.33
C LEU A 246 -14.92 10.36 11.10
N CYS A 247 -16.12 10.74 10.63
CA CYS A 247 -17.06 9.76 10.09
C CYS A 247 -16.58 9.28 8.70
N CYS A 248 -17.09 8.14 8.21
CA CYS A 248 -16.70 7.58 6.90
C CYS A 248 -16.83 8.60 5.75
N ASN A 249 -17.83 9.48 5.79
CA ASN A 249 -18.02 10.50 4.77
C ASN A 249 -16.95 11.57 4.82
N CYS A 250 -16.66 12.12 6.01
CA CYS A 250 -15.62 13.12 6.18
C CYS A 250 -14.23 12.56 5.89
N HIS A 251 -13.95 11.34 6.32
CA HIS A 251 -12.69 10.68 6.05
C HIS A 251 -12.47 10.47 4.55
N LYS A 252 -13.52 10.12 3.78
CA LYS A 252 -13.41 10.08 2.32
C LYS A 252 -13.35 11.47 1.67
N GLN A 253 -14.11 12.43 2.20
CA GLN A 253 -14.18 13.78 1.64
C GLN A 253 -12.85 14.53 1.78
N ILE A 254 -12.11 14.35 2.87
CA ILE A 254 -10.83 15.03 3.06
C ILE A 254 -9.77 14.59 2.03
N HIS A 255 -9.91 13.36 1.51
CA HIS A 255 -9.01 12.77 0.51
C HIS A 255 -9.48 12.97 -0.94
N LEU A 256 -10.79 12.79 -1.18
CA LEU A 256 -11.36 12.68 -2.52
C LEU A 256 -12.37 13.78 -2.86
N GLY A 257 -12.82 14.51 -1.85
CA GLY A 257 -13.91 15.48 -1.97
C GLY A 257 -13.44 16.83 -2.49
N GLN A 258 -14.36 17.54 -3.14
CA GLN A 258 -14.21 18.97 -3.34
C GLN A 258 -14.32 19.70 -1.99
N ASP A 259 -13.71 20.87 -1.90
CA ASP A 259 -13.71 21.73 -0.70
C ASP A 259 -13.07 21.10 0.55
N PHE A 260 -12.16 20.13 0.38
CA PHE A 260 -11.42 19.54 1.49
C PHE A 260 -10.59 20.60 2.25
N GLU A 261 -10.20 21.69 1.58
CA GLU A 261 -9.50 22.81 2.22
C GLU A 261 -10.31 23.45 3.36
N VAL A 262 -11.64 23.50 3.26
CA VAL A 262 -12.52 24.02 4.32
C VAL A 262 -12.48 23.11 5.55
N MET A 263 -12.43 21.79 5.33
CA MET A 263 -12.27 20.82 6.40
C MET A 263 -10.91 20.96 7.07
N LEU A 264 -9.84 21.04 6.27
CA LEU A 264 -8.48 21.21 6.78
C LEU A 264 -8.33 22.51 7.57
N GLU A 265 -8.88 23.62 7.10
CA GLU A 265 -8.83 24.89 7.82
C GLU A 265 -9.47 24.78 9.21
N LYS A 266 -10.65 24.15 9.30
CA LYS A 266 -11.30 23.93 10.59
C LYS A 266 -10.44 23.06 11.52
N LEU A 267 -10.05 21.88 11.06
CA LEU A 267 -9.29 20.90 11.87
C LEU A 267 -7.92 21.45 12.28
N TYR A 268 -7.25 22.16 11.38
CA TYR A 268 -6.00 22.87 11.67
C TYR A 268 -6.17 23.91 12.77
N ASN A 269 -7.21 24.74 12.69
CA ASN A 269 -7.46 25.76 13.70
C ASN A 269 -7.72 25.17 15.09
N GLU A 270 -8.34 23.98 15.15
CA GLU A 270 -8.55 23.24 16.40
C GLU A 270 -7.28 22.55 16.93
N ARG A 271 -6.31 22.24 16.07
CA ARG A 271 -5.10 21.46 16.43
C ARG A 271 -3.80 22.27 16.51
N LYS A 272 -3.68 23.42 15.86
CA LYS A 272 -2.41 24.18 15.69
C LYS A 272 -1.65 24.42 16.99
N ASP A 273 -2.35 24.80 18.06
CA ASP A 273 -1.70 25.11 19.34
C ASP A 273 -1.23 23.83 20.06
N LEU A 274 -1.96 22.73 19.88
CA LEU A 274 -1.61 21.41 20.42
C LEU A 274 -0.38 20.84 19.68
N LEU A 275 -0.39 20.89 18.35
CA LEU A 275 0.72 20.47 17.49
C LEU A 275 1.99 21.25 17.82
N LYS A 276 1.89 22.58 17.92
CA LYS A 276 3.02 23.44 18.29
C LYS A 276 3.60 23.08 19.66
N LYS A 277 2.74 22.78 20.64
CA LYS A 277 3.18 22.39 22.00
C LYS A 277 4.01 21.10 22.01
N ILE A 278 3.76 20.19 21.07
CA ILE A 278 4.50 18.94 20.92
C ILE A 278 5.63 19.01 19.88
N GLY A 279 6.00 20.21 19.44
CA GLY A 279 7.13 20.42 18.54
C GLY A 279 6.84 20.14 17.07
N ILE A 280 5.57 20.15 16.67
CA ILE A 280 5.16 20.06 15.26
C ILE A 280 4.71 21.46 14.82
N GLU A 281 5.51 22.10 13.97
CA GLU A 281 5.20 23.40 13.38
C GLU A 281 4.90 23.23 11.89
N ILE A 282 3.70 23.65 11.47
CA ILE A 282 3.25 23.63 10.08
C ILE A 282 2.24 24.77 9.90
N THR A 283 2.24 25.43 8.74
CA THR A 283 1.19 26.41 8.39
C THR A 283 -0.02 25.74 7.73
N LEU A 284 -1.15 26.45 7.67
CA LEU A 284 -2.32 25.96 6.95
C LEU A 284 -2.02 25.77 5.45
N GLU A 285 -1.27 26.68 4.85
CA GLU A 285 -0.89 26.60 3.43
C GLU A 285 0.00 25.39 3.15
N GLU A 286 0.95 25.11 4.06
CA GLU A 286 1.79 23.91 3.98
C GLU A 286 0.95 22.65 4.11
N LEU A 287 0.05 22.59 5.09
CA LEU A 287 -0.86 21.46 5.29
C LEU A 287 -1.70 21.19 4.04
N ILE A 288 -2.34 22.21 3.48
CA ILE A 288 -3.13 22.07 2.23
C ILE A 288 -2.24 21.56 1.08
N LYS A 289 -0.99 22.04 1.00
CA LYS A 289 -0.04 21.58 -0.02
C LYS A 289 0.31 20.10 0.15
N LEU A 290 0.45 19.62 1.39
CA LEU A 290 0.68 18.19 1.66
C LEU A 290 -0.45 17.34 1.06
N TYR A 291 -1.71 17.70 1.30
CA TYR A 291 -2.88 16.99 0.75
C TYR A 291 -3.03 17.12 -0.77
N LYS A 292 -2.59 18.23 -1.37
CA LYS A 292 -2.59 18.38 -2.85
C LYS A 292 -1.52 17.54 -3.53
N ASN A 293 -0.39 17.34 -2.85
CA ASN A 293 0.72 16.55 -3.34
C ASN A 293 0.57 15.06 -3.02
N ASP A 294 -0.17 14.73 -1.96
CA ASP A 294 -0.62 13.38 -1.69
C ASP A 294 -1.64 12.99 -2.76
N LYS A 295 -1.20 12.23 -3.75
CA LYS A 295 -2.10 11.63 -4.72
C LYS A 295 -2.72 10.40 -4.07
N TYR A 296 -3.92 10.56 -3.52
CA TYR A 296 -4.78 9.46 -3.06
C TYR A 296 -5.39 8.68 -4.22
#